data_AF-A0A7J8MNQ9-F1
#
_entry.id   AF-A0A7J8MNQ9-F1
#
_cell.length_a   1.000
_cell.length_b   1.000
_cell.length_c   1.000
_cell.angle_alpha   90.00
_cell.angle_beta   90.00
_cell.angle_gamma   90.00
#
_symmetry.space_group_name_H-M   'P 1'
#
loop_
_entity.id
_entity.type
_entity.pdbx_description
1 polymer ?
#
loop_
_entity_poly.entity_id
_entity_poly.type
_entity_poly.pdbx_seq_one_letter_code
_entity_poly.pdbx_strand_id
1 'polypeptide(L)'
;MVHSYVMGIGEAEAFSERLKRELLALEAANVHAMLESETLVEEVLQGLEAATHCVDDMDKWLGTFNVKLRRIREDIESIETRNNKLEMQSVNNKALIQELDKLLERLCVPSEYATCLTGGKFDEARMTQNIEACEWLTGALRGLEAPNLDSTYGNMRAVKEKRAELEKLKATFVRRASGFLKKYFANLVDSMMSDKNYFSQRGQLKQPDHADLRYKCRIYAHLLLHLKSLEKNCLRPLRKAYCSSLNLLLRREARDFANELRASTKVSISPTTWLEGSPGGNQIGNSTDTSALSDAYIKMLTIFIPLLVDESSFLAHFMCFEVPALVPPGVGANGNKRGSNDDLGIMNMNSNDSKDDLQSLNESLQDLLDGIH
;
A
#
# COMPACT_ATOMS: atom_id res chain seq x y z
N MET A 1 70.56 100.95 95.50
CA MET A 1 70.20 100.31 94.22
C MET A 1 69.54 98.94 94.45
N VAL A 2 68.55 98.84 95.36
CA VAL A 2 67.79 97.59 95.65
C VAL A 2 66.27 97.84 95.67
N HIS A 3 65.83 99.07 95.35
CA HIS A 3 64.42 99.48 95.50
C HIS A 3 63.64 99.55 94.17
N SER A 4 64.18 99.05 93.06
CA SER A 4 63.46 98.94 91.77
C SER A 4 63.20 97.50 91.32
N TYR A 5 63.82 96.49 91.94
CA TYR A 5 63.55 95.08 91.63
C TYR A 5 62.23 94.59 92.27
N VAL A 6 61.83 95.18 93.40
CA VAL A 6 60.57 94.81 94.09
C VAL A 6 59.32 95.38 93.40
N MET A 7 59.42 96.52 92.70
CA MET A 7 58.29 97.06 91.90
C MET A 7 58.04 96.30 90.59
N GLY A 8 59.08 95.77 89.94
CA GLY A 8 58.91 94.94 88.74
C GLY A 8 58.39 93.53 89.04
N ILE A 9 58.76 92.97 90.20
CA ILE A 9 58.24 91.67 90.67
C ILE A 9 56.76 91.78 91.01
N GLY A 10 56.32 92.82 91.72
CA GLY A 10 54.90 93.02 92.05
C GLY A 10 53.99 93.27 90.84
N GLU A 11 54.48 94.00 89.82
CA GLU A 11 53.74 94.22 88.56
C GLU A 11 53.71 92.95 87.67
N ALA A 12 54.81 92.21 87.59
CA ALA A 12 54.87 90.93 86.86
C ALA A 12 54.03 89.84 87.55
N GLU A 13 54.01 89.83 88.88
CA GLU A 13 53.18 88.95 89.70
C GLU A 13 51.69 89.30 89.56
N ALA A 14 51.34 90.60 89.54
CA ALA A 14 49.99 91.06 89.26
C ALA A 14 49.52 90.74 87.82
N PHE A 15 50.42 90.82 86.82
CA PHE A 15 50.13 90.45 85.43
C PHE A 15 49.98 88.93 85.27
N SER A 16 50.85 88.14 85.91
CA SER A 16 50.75 86.68 85.99
C SER A 16 49.43 86.25 86.64
N GLU A 17 49.03 86.89 87.75
CA GLU A 17 47.74 86.66 88.40
C GLU A 17 46.54 87.07 87.52
N ARG A 18 46.70 88.08 86.66
CA ARG A 18 45.67 88.46 85.68
C ARG A 18 45.55 87.43 84.55
N LEU A 19 46.67 86.97 83.99
CA LEU A 19 46.69 85.91 82.97
C LEU A 19 46.14 84.60 83.52
N LYS A 20 46.47 84.22 84.77
CA LYS A 20 45.86 83.07 85.44
C LYS A 20 44.36 83.24 85.59
N ARG A 21 43.88 84.43 85.97
CA ARG A 21 42.44 84.71 86.05
C ARG A 21 41.73 84.65 84.69
N GLU A 22 42.34 85.20 83.64
CA GLU A 22 41.79 85.12 82.28
C GLU A 22 41.82 83.67 81.74
N LEU A 23 42.89 82.93 81.99
CA LEU A 23 43.01 81.51 81.62
C LEU A 23 41.97 80.67 82.37
N LEU A 24 41.80 80.86 83.68
CA LEU A 24 40.76 80.18 84.45
C LEU A 24 39.35 80.56 83.99
N ALA A 25 39.12 81.83 83.62
CA ALA A 25 37.84 82.26 83.06
C ALA A 25 37.57 81.66 81.68
N LEU A 26 38.61 81.52 80.85
CA LEU A 26 38.51 80.93 79.52
C LEU A 26 38.34 79.41 79.60
N GLU A 27 39.03 78.74 80.51
CA GLU A 27 38.82 77.33 80.86
C GLU A 27 37.40 77.11 81.38
N ALA A 28 36.91 77.97 82.28
CA ALA A 28 35.54 77.88 82.78
C ALA A 28 34.51 78.10 81.66
N ALA A 29 34.71 79.07 80.77
CA ALA A 29 33.85 79.30 79.61
C ALA A 29 33.86 78.13 78.62
N ASN A 30 35.03 77.53 78.40
CA ASN A 30 35.18 76.37 77.51
C ASN A 30 34.51 75.12 78.11
N VAL A 31 34.66 74.90 79.43
CA VAL A 31 33.94 73.84 80.16
C VAL A 31 32.42 74.08 80.09
N HIS A 32 31.96 75.32 80.23
CA HIS A 32 30.53 75.64 80.10
C HIS A 32 30.01 75.40 78.68
N ALA A 33 30.74 75.81 77.64
CA ALA A 33 30.36 75.53 76.25
C ALA A 33 30.36 74.03 75.94
N MET A 34 31.27 73.26 76.52
CA MET A 34 31.26 71.80 76.42
C MET A 34 30.06 71.18 77.14
N LEU A 35 29.73 71.64 78.35
CA LEU A 35 28.56 71.17 79.10
C LEU A 35 27.24 71.55 78.42
N GLU A 36 27.14 72.73 77.82
CA GLU A 36 25.94 73.13 77.06
C GLU A 36 25.77 72.29 75.79
N SER A 37 26.85 71.93 75.11
CA SER A 37 26.83 71.08 73.91
C SER A 37 26.66 69.58 74.20
N GLU A 38 26.91 69.14 75.43
CA GLU A 38 26.77 67.75 75.86
C GLU A 38 25.37 67.18 75.56
N THR A 39 24.32 67.95 75.86
CA THR A 39 22.93 67.55 75.61
C THR A 39 22.62 67.37 74.12
N LEU A 40 23.10 68.29 73.27
CA LEU A 40 22.95 68.20 71.81
C LEU A 40 23.74 67.02 71.23
N VAL A 41 24.94 66.76 71.76
CA VAL A 41 25.77 65.61 71.36
C VAL A 41 25.08 64.30 71.75
N GLU A 42 24.46 64.23 72.92
CA GLU A 42 23.72 63.07 73.40
C GLU A 42 22.46 62.80 72.56
N GLU A 43 21.69 63.85 72.20
CA GLU A 43 20.55 63.73 71.27
C GLU A 43 20.99 63.23 69.89
N VAL A 44 22.10 63.74 69.36
CA VAL A 44 22.66 63.29 68.08
C VAL A 44 23.12 61.84 68.15
N LEU A 45 23.79 61.43 69.24
CA LEU A 45 24.20 60.06 69.49
C LEU A 45 22.99 59.12 69.53
N GLN A 46 21.93 59.51 70.25
CA GLN A 46 20.70 58.72 70.35
C GLN A 46 19.97 58.63 68.99
N GLY A 47 19.94 59.73 68.23
CA GLY A 47 19.42 59.74 66.86
C GLY A 47 20.23 58.85 65.91
N LEU A 48 21.56 58.84 66.04
CA LEU A 48 22.45 57.98 65.26
C LEU A 48 22.25 56.51 65.63
N GLU A 49 22.06 56.19 66.91
CA GLU A 49 21.77 54.84 67.39
C GLU A 49 20.41 54.35 66.88
N ALA A 50 19.37 55.19 66.91
CA ALA A 50 18.07 54.89 66.33
C ALA A 50 18.14 54.69 64.81
N ALA A 51 18.91 55.52 64.09
CA ALA A 51 19.15 55.35 62.66
C ALA A 51 19.91 54.06 62.36
N THR A 52 20.91 53.71 63.19
CA THR A 52 21.67 52.45 63.08
C THR A 52 20.76 51.25 63.24
N HIS A 53 19.90 51.24 64.27
CA HIS A 53 18.90 50.19 64.45
C HIS A 53 17.93 50.07 63.27
N CYS A 54 17.48 51.20 62.71
CA CYS A 54 16.61 51.20 61.52
C CYS A 54 17.32 50.58 60.31
N VAL A 55 18.59 50.90 60.09
CA VAL A 55 19.41 50.31 59.02
C VAL A 55 19.61 48.80 59.23
N ASP A 56 19.88 48.35 60.45
CA ASP A 56 20.00 46.93 60.77
C ASP A 56 18.71 46.15 60.48
N ASP A 57 17.56 46.75 60.80
CA ASP A 57 16.27 46.12 60.50
C ASP A 57 15.98 46.09 58.99
N MET A 58 16.34 47.15 58.25
CA MET A 58 16.27 47.13 56.79
C MET A 58 17.16 46.05 56.17
N ASP A 59 18.37 45.84 56.69
CA ASP A 59 19.28 44.79 56.20
C ASP A 59 18.69 43.39 56.44
N LYS A 60 18.11 43.14 57.63
CA LYS A 60 17.39 41.87 57.91
C LYS A 60 16.21 41.66 56.97
N TRP A 61 15.44 42.72 56.69
CA TRP A 61 14.33 42.67 55.74
C TRP A 61 14.80 42.37 54.31
N LEU A 62 15.85 43.06 53.84
CA LEU A 62 16.44 42.82 52.53
C LEU A 62 17.03 41.40 52.43
N GLY A 63 17.68 40.90 53.47
CA GLY A 63 18.15 39.53 53.55
C GLY A 63 17.00 38.52 53.40
N THR A 64 15.89 38.75 54.12
CA THR A 64 14.70 37.90 54.03
C THR A 64 14.07 37.93 52.63
N PHE A 65 13.97 39.11 52.02
CA PHE A 65 13.43 39.24 50.66
C PHE A 65 14.34 38.57 49.61
N ASN A 66 15.65 38.72 49.72
CA ASN A 66 16.60 38.08 48.79
C ASN A 66 16.49 36.55 48.83
N VAL A 67 16.36 35.95 50.02
CA VAL A 67 16.14 34.50 50.15
C VAL A 67 14.82 34.08 49.51
N LYS A 68 13.74 34.84 49.75
CA LYS A 68 12.43 34.55 49.12
C LYS A 68 12.48 34.67 47.60
N LEU A 69 13.10 35.71 47.04
CA LEU A 69 13.23 35.90 45.59
C LEU A 69 14.08 34.81 44.95
N ARG A 70 15.16 34.39 45.60
CA ARG A 70 15.98 33.26 45.13
C ARG A 70 15.16 31.99 45.03
N ARG A 71 14.41 31.65 46.08
CA ARG A 71 13.53 30.48 46.10
C ARG A 71 12.45 30.57 45.02
N ILE A 72 11.81 31.72 44.86
CA ILE A 72 10.81 31.93 43.80
C ILE A 72 11.43 31.72 42.41
N ARG A 73 12.64 32.22 42.17
CA ARG A 73 13.36 32.00 40.90
C ARG A 73 13.63 30.52 40.65
N GLU A 74 14.12 29.80 41.66
CA GLU A 74 14.38 28.34 41.57
C GLU A 74 13.08 27.56 41.33
N ASP A 75 11.98 27.94 42.00
CA ASP A 75 10.66 27.34 41.81
C ASP A 75 10.12 27.60 40.38
N ILE A 76 10.28 28.82 39.85
CA ILE A 76 9.89 29.16 38.48
C ILE A 76 10.69 28.33 37.46
N GLU A 77 12.01 28.27 37.61
CA GLU A 77 12.88 27.48 36.72
C GLU A 77 12.51 25.99 36.75
N SER A 78 12.19 25.45 37.93
CA SER A 78 11.69 24.08 38.09
C SER A 78 10.33 23.86 37.39
N ILE A 79 9.41 24.83 37.50
CA ILE A 79 8.10 24.78 36.84
C ILE A 79 8.26 24.85 35.31
N GLU A 80 9.09 25.75 34.80
CA GLU A 80 9.35 25.91 33.37
C GLU A 80 9.96 24.65 32.75
N THR A 81 11.00 24.10 33.37
CA THR A 81 11.62 22.86 32.90
C THR A 81 10.64 21.68 32.91
N ARG A 82 9.77 21.59 33.92
CA ARG A 82 8.70 20.59 33.98
C ARG A 82 7.66 20.80 32.88
N ASN A 83 7.22 22.04 32.66
CA ASN A 83 6.23 22.36 31.63
C ASN A 83 6.76 22.08 30.22
N ASN A 84 8.02 22.44 29.92
CA ASN A 84 8.65 22.15 28.63
C ASN A 84 8.71 20.64 28.35
N LYS A 85 9.00 19.83 29.37
CA LYS A 85 8.97 18.35 29.27
C LYS A 85 7.56 17.84 28.99
N LEU A 86 6.55 18.38 29.68
CA LEU A 86 5.15 18.00 29.47
C LEU A 86 4.65 18.38 28.07
N GLU A 87 5.02 19.56 27.59
CA GLU A 87 4.67 20.01 26.24
C GLU A 87 5.32 19.12 25.18
N MET A 88 6.62 18.84 25.31
CA MET A 88 7.33 17.92 24.41
C MET A 88 6.71 16.52 24.43
N GLN A 89 6.36 16.01 25.61
CA GLN A 89 5.66 14.73 25.74
C GLN A 89 4.28 14.77 25.05
N SER A 90 3.53 15.86 25.19
CA SER A 90 2.23 16.05 24.56
C SER A 90 2.34 16.04 23.03
N VAL A 91 3.31 16.78 22.47
CA VAL A 91 3.59 16.82 21.03
C VAL A 91 4.00 15.44 20.52
N ASN A 92 4.91 14.75 21.21
CA ASN A 92 5.37 13.41 20.83
C ASN A 92 4.23 12.38 20.88
N ASN A 93 3.39 12.42 21.92
CA ASN A 93 2.25 11.53 22.03
C ASN A 93 1.24 11.76 20.89
N LYS A 94 0.98 13.02 20.53
CA LYS A 94 0.10 13.35 19.40
C LYS A 94 0.67 12.81 18.08
N ALA A 95 1.97 12.98 17.83
CA ALA A 95 2.62 12.44 16.65
C ALA A 95 2.60 10.90 16.61
N LEU A 96 2.84 10.26 17.76
CA LEU A 96 2.80 8.81 17.88
C LEU A 96 1.40 8.24 17.60
N ILE A 97 0.35 8.88 18.13
CA ILE A 97 -1.04 8.49 17.85
C ILE A 97 -1.34 8.61 16.35
N GLN A 98 -0.93 9.71 15.71
CA GLN A 98 -1.13 9.89 14.27
C GLN A 98 -0.41 8.83 13.43
N GLU A 99 0.82 8.45 13.78
CA GLU A 99 1.52 7.36 13.10
C GLU A 99 0.86 5.99 13.37
N LEU A 100 0.36 5.77 14.58
CA LEU A 100 -0.39 4.55 14.91
C LEU A 100 -1.69 4.46 14.11
N ASP A 101 -2.45 5.55 13.97
CA ASP A 101 -3.69 5.60 13.20
C ASP A 101 -3.43 5.27 11.71
N LYS A 102 -2.39 5.86 11.11
CA LYS A 102 -1.97 5.53 9.73
C LYS A 102 -1.64 4.05 9.56
N LEU A 103 -0.95 3.46 10.55
CA LEU A 103 -0.62 2.04 10.51
C LEU A 103 -1.89 1.19 10.65
N LEU A 104 -2.81 1.58 11.54
CA LEU A 104 -4.06 0.86 11.78
C LEU A 104 -4.99 0.89 10.56
N GLU A 105 -5.09 2.03 9.87
CA GLU A 105 -5.81 2.15 8.61
C GLU A 105 -5.28 1.18 7.54
N ARG A 106 -3.96 1.07 7.40
CA ARG A 106 -3.32 0.13 6.45
C ARG A 106 -3.54 -1.33 6.82
N LEU A 107 -3.66 -1.64 8.10
CA LEU A 107 -3.87 -2.99 8.60
C LEU A 107 -5.36 -3.37 8.62
N CYS A 108 -6.29 -2.43 8.52
CA CYS A 108 -7.71 -2.72 8.59
C CYS A 108 -8.19 -3.43 7.31
N VAL A 109 -8.93 -4.54 7.47
CA VAL A 109 -9.61 -5.22 6.36
C VAL A 109 -11.05 -4.73 6.33
N PRO A 110 -11.51 -4.04 5.28
CA PRO A 110 -12.91 -3.66 5.14
C PRO A 110 -13.83 -4.87 5.23
N SER A 111 -14.93 -4.73 5.96
CA SER A 111 -15.84 -5.85 6.24
C SER A 111 -16.50 -6.39 4.98
N GLU A 112 -16.79 -5.52 4.01
CA GLU A 112 -17.36 -5.88 2.71
C GLU A 112 -16.40 -6.79 1.94
N TYR A 113 -15.10 -6.46 1.94
CA TYR A 113 -14.08 -7.25 1.27
C TYR A 113 -13.77 -8.55 2.02
N ALA A 114 -13.76 -8.54 3.36
CA ALA A 114 -13.56 -9.75 4.15
C ALA A 114 -14.63 -10.81 3.84
N THR A 115 -15.90 -10.41 3.76
CA THR A 115 -17.00 -11.32 3.42
C THR A 115 -16.93 -11.80 1.97
N CYS A 116 -16.55 -10.93 1.04
CA CYS A 116 -16.34 -11.28 -0.36
C CYS A 116 -15.22 -12.32 -0.53
N LEU A 117 -14.05 -12.06 0.05
CA LEU A 117 -12.86 -12.89 -0.08
C LEU A 117 -12.99 -14.25 0.63
N THR A 118 -13.70 -14.30 1.76
CA THR A 118 -13.86 -15.53 2.55
C THR A 118 -15.05 -16.38 2.09
N GLY A 119 -16.12 -15.73 1.64
CA GLY A 119 -17.48 -16.29 1.56
C GLY A 119 -18.27 -15.98 0.29
N GLY A 120 -17.86 -14.99 -0.50
CA GLY A 120 -18.62 -14.44 -1.64
C GLY A 120 -18.91 -15.44 -2.77
N LYS A 121 -20.07 -15.29 -3.40
CA LYS A 121 -20.41 -16.02 -4.63
C LYS A 121 -19.68 -15.38 -5.81
N PHE A 122 -19.39 -16.18 -6.84
CA PHE A 122 -18.77 -15.74 -8.10
C PHE A 122 -19.79 -15.68 -9.24
N ASP A 123 -21.04 -15.36 -8.92
CA ASP A 123 -22.05 -15.03 -9.93
C ASP A 123 -21.71 -13.71 -10.63
N GLU A 124 -22.17 -13.56 -11.87
CA GLU A 124 -21.88 -12.40 -12.72
C GLU A 124 -22.20 -11.07 -12.03
N ALA A 125 -23.34 -11.00 -11.33
CA ALA A 125 -23.76 -9.80 -10.59
C ALA A 125 -22.79 -9.37 -9.48
N ARG A 126 -22.02 -10.30 -8.90
CA ARG A 126 -21.05 -10.02 -7.83
C ARG A 126 -19.61 -10.03 -8.31
N MET A 127 -19.38 -10.20 -9.62
CA MET A 127 -18.03 -10.31 -10.16
C MET A 127 -17.25 -9.01 -9.94
N THR A 128 -17.87 -7.84 -10.16
CA THR A 128 -17.24 -6.54 -9.90
C THR A 128 -16.77 -6.40 -8.46
N GLN A 129 -17.61 -6.76 -7.48
CA GLN A 129 -17.26 -6.72 -6.06
C GLN A 129 -16.10 -7.67 -5.71
N ASN A 130 -16.08 -8.87 -6.30
CA ASN A 130 -14.97 -9.81 -6.11
C ASN A 130 -13.66 -9.32 -6.72
N ILE A 131 -13.73 -8.60 -7.86
CA ILE A 131 -12.56 -7.99 -8.49
C ILE A 131 -12.02 -6.86 -7.60
N GLU A 132 -12.86 -5.93 -7.16
CA GLU A 132 -12.47 -4.83 -6.26
C GLU A 132 -11.85 -5.37 -4.96
N ALA A 133 -12.44 -6.41 -4.36
CA ALA A 133 -11.89 -7.03 -3.16
C ALA A 133 -10.53 -7.70 -3.42
N CYS A 134 -10.35 -8.28 -4.61
CA CYS A 134 -9.09 -8.89 -5.04
C CYS A 134 -8.00 -7.83 -5.28
N GLU A 135 -8.33 -6.72 -5.94
CA GLU A 135 -7.45 -5.57 -6.15
C GLU A 135 -7.02 -4.95 -4.81
N TRP A 136 -7.97 -4.76 -3.91
CA TRP A 136 -7.70 -4.28 -2.56
C TRP A 136 -6.74 -5.21 -1.83
N LEU A 137 -6.94 -6.53 -1.89
CA LEU A 137 -6.06 -7.51 -1.25
C LEU A 137 -4.64 -7.46 -1.82
N THR A 138 -4.49 -7.38 -3.15
CA THR A 138 -3.19 -7.20 -3.80
C THR A 138 -2.52 -5.91 -3.35
N GLY A 139 -3.28 -4.81 -3.28
CA GLY A 139 -2.81 -3.53 -2.79
C GLY A 139 -2.36 -3.58 -1.33
N ALA A 140 -3.14 -4.23 -0.46
CA ALA A 140 -2.85 -4.38 0.96
C ALA A 140 -1.58 -5.21 1.19
N LEU A 141 -1.43 -6.35 0.50
CA LEU A 141 -0.21 -7.18 0.59
C LEU A 141 1.03 -6.41 0.14
N ARG A 142 0.97 -5.75 -1.02
CA ARG A 142 2.07 -4.92 -1.54
C ARG A 142 2.38 -3.73 -0.63
N GLY A 143 1.36 -3.13 -0.02
CA GLY A 143 1.50 -2.02 0.93
C GLY A 143 2.23 -2.41 2.21
N LEU A 144 2.21 -3.70 2.58
CA LEU A 144 2.95 -4.22 3.72
C LEU A 144 4.37 -4.71 3.36
N GLU A 145 4.74 -4.73 2.09
CA GLU A 145 6.06 -5.12 1.59
C GLU A 145 7.00 -3.92 1.39
N ALA A 146 8.31 -4.18 1.34
CA ALA A 146 9.29 -3.15 1.03
C ALA A 146 9.18 -2.73 -0.45
N PRO A 147 9.31 -1.44 -0.81
CA PRO A 147 9.67 -0.30 0.02
C PRO A 147 8.48 0.47 0.64
N ASN A 148 7.23 -0.01 0.49
CA ASN A 148 6.03 0.74 0.87
C ASN A 148 5.82 0.85 2.39
N LEU A 149 6.38 -0.11 3.13
CA LEU A 149 6.43 -0.12 4.58
C LEU A 149 7.89 -0.10 5.04
N ASP A 150 8.22 0.80 5.96
CA ASP A 150 9.56 0.84 6.57
C ASP A 150 9.86 -0.50 7.27
N SER A 151 11.10 -0.95 7.13
CA SER A 151 11.65 -2.17 7.72
C SER A 151 11.44 -2.23 9.24
N THR A 152 11.40 -1.07 9.90
CA THR A 152 11.09 -0.94 11.34
C THR A 152 9.72 -1.54 11.69
N TYR A 153 8.68 -1.25 10.90
CA TYR A 153 7.35 -1.83 11.06
C TYR A 153 7.31 -3.32 10.70
N GLY A 154 8.15 -3.77 9.77
CA GLY A 154 8.22 -5.16 9.34
C GLY A 154 8.56 -6.13 10.49
N ASN A 155 9.22 -5.65 11.55
CA ASN A 155 9.53 -6.45 12.73
C ASN A 155 8.41 -6.50 13.78
N MET A 156 7.42 -5.61 13.71
CA MET A 156 6.31 -5.56 14.66
C MET A 156 5.43 -6.81 14.55
N ARG A 157 5.10 -7.39 15.71
CA ARG A 157 4.25 -8.59 15.78
C ARG A 157 2.90 -8.38 15.09
N ALA A 158 2.23 -7.26 15.36
CA ALA A 158 0.92 -6.94 14.77
C ALA A 158 0.96 -6.91 13.23
N VAL A 159 2.02 -6.34 12.64
CA VAL A 159 2.21 -6.29 11.18
C VAL A 159 2.45 -7.70 10.62
N LYS A 160 3.26 -8.52 11.30
CA LYS A 160 3.51 -9.92 10.91
C LYS A 160 2.24 -10.78 10.97
N GLU A 161 1.48 -10.66 12.06
CA GLU A 161 0.21 -11.36 12.25
C GLU A 161 -0.81 -10.95 11.19
N LYS A 162 -0.93 -9.65 10.90
CA LYS A 162 -1.87 -9.18 9.88
C LYS A 162 -1.46 -9.57 8.46
N ARG A 163 -0.15 -9.54 8.15
CA ARG A 163 0.36 -10.08 6.88
C ARG A 163 0.00 -11.56 6.75
N ALA A 164 0.18 -12.36 7.80
CA ALA A 164 -0.19 -13.78 7.78
C ALA A 164 -1.70 -13.99 7.59
N GLU A 165 -2.53 -13.13 8.18
CA GLU A 165 -3.98 -13.13 7.97
C GLU A 165 -4.35 -12.82 6.51
N LEU A 166 -3.76 -11.79 5.90
CA LEU A 166 -3.97 -11.45 4.49
C LEU A 166 -3.48 -12.56 3.55
N GLU A 167 -2.37 -13.21 3.86
CA GLU A 167 -1.88 -14.38 3.12
C GLU A 167 -2.83 -15.57 3.21
N LYS A 168 -3.44 -15.81 4.39
CA LYS A 168 -4.48 -16.83 4.55
C LYS A 168 -5.74 -16.47 3.75
N LEU A 169 -6.10 -15.19 3.71
CA LEU A 169 -7.23 -14.69 2.94
C LEU A 169 -6.99 -14.87 1.43
N LYS A 170 -5.78 -14.54 0.96
CA LYS A 170 -5.30 -14.80 -0.41
C LYS A 170 -5.44 -16.26 -0.78
N ALA A 171 -4.84 -17.16 0.00
CA ALA A 171 -4.88 -18.60 -0.27
C ALA A 171 -6.32 -19.15 -0.27
N THR A 172 -7.19 -18.60 0.56
CA THR A 172 -8.61 -18.98 0.62
C THR A 172 -9.36 -18.52 -0.62
N PHE A 173 -9.20 -17.26 -1.01
CA PHE A 173 -9.84 -16.69 -2.19
C PHE A 173 -9.37 -17.37 -3.47
N VAL A 174 -8.05 -17.52 -3.68
CA VAL A 174 -7.49 -18.17 -4.87
C VAL A 174 -8.01 -19.59 -5.01
N ARG A 175 -8.06 -20.37 -3.92
CA ARG A 175 -8.59 -21.74 -3.94
C ARG A 175 -10.07 -21.77 -4.35
N ARG A 176 -10.88 -20.88 -3.78
CA ARG A 176 -12.32 -20.80 -4.07
C ARG A 176 -12.57 -20.38 -5.52
N ALA A 177 -11.95 -19.29 -5.96
CA ALA A 177 -12.08 -18.78 -7.32
C ALA A 177 -11.60 -19.81 -8.34
N SER A 178 -10.44 -20.43 -8.10
CA SER A 178 -9.93 -21.50 -8.96
C SER A 178 -10.88 -22.70 -9.02
N GLY A 179 -11.42 -23.10 -7.88
CA GLY A 179 -12.39 -24.20 -7.82
C GLY A 179 -13.70 -23.89 -8.54
N PHE A 180 -14.17 -22.64 -8.44
CA PHE A 180 -15.33 -22.16 -9.16
C PHE A 180 -15.10 -22.18 -10.68
N LEU A 181 -14.00 -21.58 -11.16
CA LEU A 181 -13.69 -21.49 -12.59
C LEU A 181 -13.56 -22.88 -13.24
N LYS A 182 -12.88 -23.83 -12.58
CA LYS A 182 -12.79 -25.22 -13.07
C LYS A 182 -14.16 -25.86 -13.26
N LYS A 183 -15.05 -25.69 -12.29
CA LYS A 183 -16.43 -26.21 -12.38
C LYS A 183 -17.24 -25.47 -13.42
N TYR A 184 -17.06 -24.15 -13.53
CA TYR A 184 -17.74 -23.31 -14.50
C TYR A 184 -17.41 -23.74 -15.93
N PHE A 185 -16.13 -23.96 -16.25
CA PHE A 185 -15.71 -24.42 -17.59
C PHE A 185 -16.31 -25.78 -17.94
N ALA A 186 -16.27 -26.74 -17.02
CA ALA A 186 -16.87 -28.05 -17.23
C ALA A 186 -18.39 -27.97 -17.45
N ASN A 187 -19.11 -27.26 -16.57
CA ASN A 187 -20.56 -27.09 -16.66
C ASN A 187 -20.99 -26.36 -17.93
N LEU A 188 -20.19 -25.37 -18.37
CA LEU A 188 -20.47 -24.61 -19.58
C LEU A 188 -20.38 -25.51 -20.82
N VAL A 189 -19.33 -26.33 -20.91
CA VAL A 189 -19.20 -27.33 -21.97
C VAL A 189 -20.29 -28.38 -21.87
N ASP A 190 -20.58 -28.93 -20.68
CA ASP A 190 -21.63 -29.94 -20.49
C ASP A 190 -23.01 -29.41 -20.93
N SER A 191 -23.32 -28.14 -20.64
CA SER A 191 -24.53 -27.48 -21.11
C SER A 191 -24.59 -27.44 -22.64
N MET A 192 -23.51 -27.05 -23.31
CA MET A 192 -23.44 -27.03 -24.78
C MET A 192 -23.54 -28.45 -25.36
N MET A 193 -22.88 -29.42 -24.74
CA MET A 193 -22.90 -30.84 -25.13
C MET A 193 -24.31 -31.45 -25.01
N SER A 194 -25.14 -30.95 -24.09
CA SER A 194 -26.51 -31.42 -23.91
C SER A 194 -27.48 -30.87 -24.97
N ASP A 195 -27.18 -29.72 -25.57
CA ASP A 195 -28.01 -29.12 -26.61
C ASP A 195 -27.75 -29.80 -27.96
N LYS A 196 -28.72 -30.59 -28.42
CA LYS A 196 -28.63 -31.28 -29.70
C LYS A 196 -28.58 -30.31 -30.89
N ASN A 197 -29.08 -29.08 -30.73
CA ASN A 197 -29.09 -28.09 -31.80
C ASN A 197 -27.70 -27.52 -32.10
N TYR A 198 -26.72 -27.70 -31.21
CA TYR A 198 -25.34 -27.28 -31.43
C TYR A 198 -24.57 -28.17 -32.41
N PHE A 199 -24.99 -29.43 -32.56
CA PHE A 199 -24.26 -30.41 -33.36
C PHE A 199 -24.91 -30.60 -34.73
N SER A 200 -24.09 -31.06 -35.69
CA SER A 200 -24.60 -31.52 -36.98
C SER A 200 -25.56 -32.71 -36.78
N GLN A 201 -26.71 -32.66 -37.44
CA GLN A 201 -27.73 -33.71 -37.41
C GLN A 201 -27.97 -34.24 -38.81
N ARG A 202 -28.62 -35.40 -38.94
CA ARG A 202 -28.91 -36.02 -40.26
C ARG A 202 -29.55 -35.02 -41.22
N GLY A 203 -28.87 -34.71 -42.31
CA GLY A 203 -29.30 -33.77 -43.35
C GLY A 203 -29.04 -32.30 -43.06
N GLN A 204 -28.44 -31.96 -41.92
CA GLN A 204 -28.09 -30.59 -41.51
C GLN A 204 -26.66 -30.54 -40.99
N LEU A 205 -25.74 -30.17 -41.88
CA LEU A 205 -24.38 -29.82 -41.53
C LEU A 205 -24.38 -28.44 -40.85
N LYS A 206 -23.92 -28.39 -39.58
CA LYS A 206 -23.74 -27.14 -38.84
C LYS A 206 -22.26 -26.87 -38.63
N GLN A 207 -21.86 -25.63 -38.89
CA GLN A 207 -20.53 -25.13 -38.56
C GLN A 207 -20.46 -24.88 -37.04
N PRO A 208 -19.41 -25.38 -36.35
CA PRO A 208 -19.19 -25.04 -34.94
C PRO A 208 -19.05 -23.53 -34.74
N ASP A 209 -19.73 -23.01 -33.72
CA ASP A 209 -19.64 -21.60 -33.31
C ASP A 209 -19.50 -21.50 -31.79
N HIS A 210 -18.43 -20.85 -31.36
CA HIS A 210 -18.07 -20.67 -29.96
C HIS A 210 -18.28 -19.24 -29.45
N ALA A 211 -19.00 -18.38 -30.17
CA ALA A 211 -19.20 -16.99 -29.77
C ALA A 211 -19.81 -16.85 -28.36
N ASP A 212 -20.86 -17.62 -28.04
CA ASP A 212 -21.51 -17.60 -26.72
C ASP A 212 -20.60 -18.15 -25.62
N LEU A 213 -19.86 -19.24 -25.89
CA LEU A 213 -18.85 -19.80 -25.00
C LEU A 213 -17.82 -18.73 -24.62
N ARG A 214 -17.26 -18.06 -25.63
CA ARG A 214 -16.24 -17.02 -25.46
C ARG A 214 -16.80 -15.83 -24.69
N TYR A 215 -18.03 -15.39 -25.00
CA TYR A 215 -18.69 -14.31 -24.28
C TYR A 215 -18.85 -14.63 -22.79
N LYS A 216 -19.37 -15.82 -22.46
CA LYS A 216 -19.55 -16.29 -21.09
C LYS A 216 -18.24 -16.48 -20.32
N CYS A 217 -17.16 -16.82 -21.01
CA CYS A 217 -15.82 -16.88 -20.41
C CYS A 217 -15.25 -15.48 -20.16
N ARG A 218 -15.44 -14.53 -21.09
CA ARG A 218 -14.89 -13.16 -20.99
C ARG A 218 -15.32 -12.41 -19.73
N ILE A 219 -16.52 -12.67 -19.20
CA ILE A 219 -17.00 -12.10 -17.93
C ILE A 219 -15.99 -12.31 -16.80
N TYR A 220 -15.26 -13.43 -16.82
CA TYR A 220 -14.30 -13.81 -15.79
C TYR A 220 -12.84 -13.49 -16.16
N ALA A 221 -12.58 -12.83 -17.29
CA ALA A 221 -11.22 -12.53 -17.75
C ALA A 221 -10.47 -11.63 -16.75
N HIS A 222 -11.14 -10.60 -16.22
CA HIS A 222 -10.55 -9.72 -15.20
C HIS A 222 -10.21 -10.48 -13.92
N LEU A 223 -11.06 -11.42 -13.49
CA LEU A 223 -10.76 -12.27 -12.34
C LEU A 223 -9.47 -13.07 -12.54
N LEU A 224 -9.31 -13.69 -13.72
CA LEU A 224 -8.10 -14.45 -14.06
C LEU A 224 -6.84 -13.57 -14.02
N LEU A 225 -6.92 -12.33 -14.50
CA LEU A 225 -5.82 -11.38 -14.46
C LEU A 225 -5.40 -11.08 -13.01
N HIS A 226 -6.35 -10.79 -12.12
CA HIS A 226 -6.02 -10.54 -10.72
C HIS A 226 -5.56 -11.80 -9.98
N LEU A 227 -6.10 -12.98 -10.32
CA LEU A 227 -5.60 -14.25 -9.78
C LEU A 227 -4.14 -14.52 -10.20
N LYS A 228 -3.73 -14.16 -11.43
CA LYS A 228 -2.32 -14.21 -11.87
C LYS A 228 -1.44 -13.37 -10.95
N SER A 229 -1.91 -12.18 -10.58
CA SER A 229 -1.17 -11.24 -9.71
C SER A 229 -1.05 -11.73 -8.27
N LEU A 230 -2.06 -12.43 -7.74
CA LEU A 230 -2.05 -12.97 -6.38
C LEU A 230 -1.22 -14.25 -6.26
N GLU A 231 -1.35 -15.17 -7.23
CA GLU A 231 -0.67 -16.46 -7.19
C GLU A 231 -0.37 -16.98 -8.60
N LYS A 232 0.87 -16.79 -9.08
CA LYS A 232 1.31 -17.23 -10.42
C LYS A 232 1.03 -18.72 -10.69
N ASN A 233 1.10 -19.58 -9.66
CA ASN A 233 0.95 -21.02 -9.79
C ASN A 233 -0.51 -21.49 -10.00
N CYS A 234 -1.51 -20.65 -9.73
CA CYS A 234 -2.91 -21.07 -9.83
C CYS A 234 -3.40 -21.22 -11.28
N LEU A 235 -2.74 -20.56 -12.24
CA LEU A 235 -3.15 -20.57 -13.65
C LEU A 235 -2.89 -21.90 -14.34
N ARG A 236 -1.81 -22.63 -14.02
CA ARG A 236 -1.49 -23.90 -14.71
C ARG A 236 -2.62 -24.93 -14.60
N PRO A 237 -3.16 -25.23 -13.40
CA PRO A 237 -4.31 -26.13 -13.28
C PRO A 237 -5.60 -25.60 -13.91
N LEU A 238 -5.77 -24.27 -14.02
CA LEU A 238 -6.94 -23.65 -14.65
C LEU A 238 -6.89 -23.77 -16.17
N ARG A 239 -5.73 -23.45 -16.77
CA ARG A 239 -5.42 -23.65 -18.19
C ARG A 239 -5.73 -25.08 -18.61
N LYS A 240 -5.20 -26.07 -17.87
CA LYS A 240 -5.45 -27.48 -18.13
C LYS A 240 -6.94 -27.85 -18.06
N ALA A 241 -7.66 -27.37 -17.05
CA ALA A 241 -9.08 -27.68 -16.91
C ALA A 241 -9.94 -27.10 -18.05
N TYR A 242 -9.63 -25.87 -18.48
CA TYR A 242 -10.27 -25.26 -19.64
C TYR A 242 -9.95 -26.02 -20.92
N CYS A 243 -8.66 -26.28 -21.21
CA CYS A 243 -8.25 -27.01 -22.41
C CYS A 243 -8.86 -28.41 -22.47
N SER A 244 -8.91 -29.13 -21.34
CA SER A 244 -9.53 -30.46 -21.26
C SER A 244 -11.04 -30.40 -21.56
N SER A 245 -11.73 -29.37 -21.05
CA SER A 245 -13.17 -29.20 -21.28
C SER A 245 -13.43 -28.83 -22.75
N LEU A 246 -12.67 -27.89 -23.31
CA LEU A 246 -12.82 -27.47 -24.70
C LEU A 246 -12.42 -28.56 -25.69
N ASN A 247 -11.38 -29.36 -25.39
CA ASN A 247 -10.99 -30.52 -26.21
C ASN A 247 -12.14 -31.53 -26.31
N LEU A 248 -12.88 -31.78 -25.22
CA LEU A 248 -14.03 -32.68 -25.23
C LEU A 248 -15.13 -32.19 -26.18
N LEU A 249 -15.38 -30.88 -26.19
CA LEU A 249 -16.34 -30.24 -27.11
C LEU A 249 -15.86 -30.39 -28.56
N LEU A 250 -14.63 -29.96 -28.85
CA LEU A 250 -14.02 -30.00 -30.19
C LEU A 250 -14.00 -31.41 -30.77
N ARG A 251 -13.62 -32.43 -29.97
CA ARG A 251 -13.61 -33.83 -30.42
C ARG A 251 -15.00 -34.32 -30.80
N ARG A 252 -16.04 -33.93 -30.06
CA ARG A 252 -17.42 -34.31 -30.39
C ARG A 252 -17.89 -33.61 -31.66
N GLU A 253 -17.65 -32.31 -31.77
CA GLU A 253 -18.01 -31.53 -32.96
C GLU A 253 -17.35 -32.10 -34.22
N ALA A 254 -16.04 -32.37 -34.15
CA ALA A 254 -15.30 -32.98 -35.27
C ALA A 254 -15.87 -34.36 -35.64
N ARG A 255 -16.18 -35.20 -34.66
CA ARG A 255 -16.74 -36.53 -34.89
C ARG A 255 -18.13 -36.47 -35.51
N ASP A 256 -19.02 -35.63 -34.98
CA ASP A 256 -20.40 -35.53 -35.45
C ASP A 256 -20.45 -34.88 -36.85
N PHE A 257 -19.60 -33.88 -37.09
CA PHE A 257 -19.41 -33.26 -38.41
C PHE A 257 -18.87 -34.26 -39.45
N ALA A 258 -17.84 -35.03 -39.11
CA ALA A 258 -17.27 -36.05 -40.00
C ALA A 258 -18.26 -37.19 -40.29
N ASN A 259 -19.05 -37.60 -39.30
CA ASN A 259 -20.10 -38.60 -39.46
C ASN A 259 -21.20 -38.12 -40.42
N GLU A 260 -21.61 -36.86 -40.32
CA GLU A 260 -22.59 -36.27 -41.22
C GLU A 260 -22.05 -36.09 -42.64
N LEU A 261 -20.81 -35.63 -42.80
CA LEU A 261 -20.14 -35.58 -44.11
C LEU A 261 -20.13 -36.97 -44.77
N ARG A 262 -19.72 -38.01 -44.03
CA ARG A 262 -19.73 -39.39 -44.53
C ARG A 262 -21.13 -39.88 -44.88
N ALA A 263 -22.15 -39.51 -44.10
CA ALA A 263 -23.53 -39.84 -44.38
C ALA A 263 -24.04 -39.14 -45.65
N SER A 264 -23.70 -37.87 -45.85
CA SER A 264 -24.07 -37.10 -47.05
C SER A 264 -23.41 -37.64 -48.33
N THR A 265 -22.15 -38.06 -48.26
CA THR A 265 -21.45 -38.73 -49.37
C THR A 265 -22.08 -40.07 -49.73
N LYS A 266 -22.57 -40.83 -48.73
CA LYS A 266 -23.27 -42.10 -48.97
C LYS A 266 -24.68 -41.91 -49.56
N VAL A 267 -25.41 -40.85 -49.18
CA VAL A 267 -26.75 -40.57 -49.71
C VAL A 267 -26.70 -40.02 -51.15
N SER A 268 -25.61 -39.32 -51.52
CA SER A 268 -25.30 -38.98 -52.91
C SER A 268 -25.10 -40.21 -53.81
N ILE A 269 -24.82 -41.37 -53.23
CA ILE A 269 -24.74 -42.66 -53.91
C ILE A 269 -26.10 -43.38 -53.73
N SER A 270 -27.16 -42.81 -54.30
CA SER A 270 -28.42 -43.53 -54.50
C SER A 270 -28.58 -43.85 -56.00
N PRO A 271 -28.69 -45.12 -56.39
CA PRO A 271 -28.61 -45.54 -57.78
C PRO A 271 -29.93 -45.23 -58.48
N THR A 272 -30.02 -44.08 -59.13
CA THR A 272 -31.10 -43.81 -60.09
C THR A 272 -30.61 -44.13 -61.49
N THR A 273 -30.68 -45.42 -61.85
CA THR A 273 -31.10 -45.87 -63.19
C THR A 273 -31.31 -47.38 -63.18
N TRP A 274 -32.58 -47.78 -63.20
CA TRP A 274 -33.02 -49.11 -63.56
C TRP A 274 -33.14 -49.22 -65.10
N LEU A 275 -32.72 -50.39 -65.65
CA LEU A 275 -32.96 -50.98 -66.99
C LEU A 275 -32.23 -50.32 -68.18
N GLU A 276 -31.49 -51.00 -69.08
CA GLU A 276 -31.38 -52.43 -69.44
C GLU A 276 -30.17 -52.64 -70.39
N GLY A 277 -29.48 -53.80 -70.34
CA GLY A 277 -28.67 -54.30 -71.48
C GLY A 277 -27.17 -54.60 -71.26
N SER A 278 -26.85 -55.91 -71.22
CA SER A 278 -25.59 -56.59 -71.56
C SER A 278 -24.46 -56.79 -70.52
N PRO A 279 -23.87 -58.01 -70.44
CA PRO A 279 -22.80 -58.35 -69.51
C PRO A 279 -21.41 -58.19 -70.13
N GLY A 280 -20.47 -57.67 -69.35
CA GLY A 280 -19.05 -57.78 -69.67
C GLY A 280 -18.21 -56.63 -69.13
N GLY A 281 -17.17 -56.96 -68.37
CA GLY A 281 -16.06 -56.04 -68.11
C GLY A 281 -15.88 -55.68 -66.64
N ASN A 282 -15.09 -56.48 -65.93
CA ASN A 282 -14.51 -56.13 -64.65
C ASN A 282 -13.61 -54.88 -64.75
N GLN A 283 -13.59 -54.13 -63.65
CA GLN A 283 -12.68 -53.03 -63.27
C GLN A 283 -13.07 -51.65 -63.81
N ILE A 284 -13.60 -50.81 -62.91
CA ILE A 284 -13.21 -49.42 -62.58
C ILE A 284 -14.18 -48.98 -61.47
N GLY A 285 -13.71 -48.90 -60.22
CA GLY A 285 -14.57 -48.60 -59.07
C GLY A 285 -13.96 -47.76 -57.94
N ASN A 286 -12.73 -47.25 -58.07
CA ASN A 286 -12.03 -46.62 -56.93
C ASN A 286 -11.75 -45.10 -57.09
N SER A 287 -11.90 -44.50 -58.28
CA SER A 287 -11.50 -43.10 -58.49
C SER A 287 -12.52 -42.09 -57.93
N THR A 288 -13.81 -42.38 -58.02
CA THR A 288 -14.90 -41.52 -57.53
C THR A 288 -14.94 -41.45 -56.00
N ASP A 289 -14.76 -42.59 -55.33
CA ASP A 289 -14.72 -42.67 -53.87
C ASP A 289 -13.53 -41.89 -53.27
N THR A 290 -12.38 -41.91 -53.97
CA THR A 290 -11.18 -41.17 -53.56
C THR A 290 -11.40 -39.66 -53.65
N SER A 291 -12.09 -39.17 -54.71
CA SER A 291 -12.40 -37.75 -54.89
C SER A 291 -13.40 -37.20 -53.87
N ALA A 292 -14.42 -37.98 -53.53
CA ALA A 292 -15.42 -37.58 -52.53
C ALA A 292 -14.85 -37.58 -51.10
N LEU A 293 -13.92 -38.50 -50.80
CA LEU A 293 -13.15 -38.52 -49.56
C LEU A 293 -12.21 -37.30 -49.45
N SER A 294 -11.52 -36.93 -50.53
CA SER A 294 -10.68 -35.73 -50.52
C SER A 294 -11.50 -34.46 -50.33
N ASP A 295 -12.67 -34.36 -50.95
CA ASP A 295 -13.57 -33.20 -50.80
C ASP A 295 -14.13 -33.07 -49.38
N ALA A 296 -14.48 -34.18 -48.73
CA ALA A 296 -14.92 -34.19 -47.33
C ALA A 296 -13.79 -33.75 -46.39
N TYR A 297 -12.57 -34.19 -46.64
CA TYR A 297 -11.39 -33.80 -45.86
C TYR A 297 -11.06 -32.30 -46.03
N ILE A 298 -11.10 -31.78 -47.26
CA ILE A 298 -10.89 -30.35 -47.55
C ILE A 298 -11.93 -29.48 -46.82
N LYS A 299 -13.21 -29.88 -46.83
CA LYS A 299 -14.28 -29.19 -46.10
C LYS A 299 -14.04 -29.19 -44.59
N MET A 300 -13.61 -30.31 -44.02
CA MET A 300 -13.28 -30.41 -42.60
C MET A 300 -12.12 -29.47 -42.23
N LEU A 301 -11.04 -29.44 -43.02
CA LEU A 301 -9.92 -28.54 -42.80
C LEU A 301 -10.30 -27.07 -42.93
N THR A 302 -11.12 -26.72 -43.93
CA THR A 302 -11.54 -25.33 -44.16
C THR A 302 -12.39 -24.77 -43.01
N ILE A 303 -13.10 -25.64 -42.28
CA ILE A 303 -13.94 -25.24 -41.15
C ILE A 303 -13.19 -25.28 -39.82
N PHE A 304 -12.46 -26.37 -39.53
CA PHE A 304 -11.83 -26.54 -38.23
C PHE A 304 -10.50 -25.79 -38.09
N ILE A 305 -9.73 -25.56 -39.16
CA ILE A 305 -8.47 -24.79 -39.05
C ILE A 305 -8.74 -23.36 -38.55
N PRO A 306 -9.63 -22.56 -39.18
CA PRO A 306 -9.92 -21.21 -38.67
C PRO A 306 -10.46 -21.23 -37.24
N LEU A 307 -11.34 -22.19 -36.91
CA LEU A 307 -11.87 -22.34 -35.56
C LEU A 307 -10.77 -22.60 -34.52
N LEU A 308 -9.85 -23.51 -34.79
CA LEU A 308 -8.72 -23.83 -33.90
C LEU A 308 -7.75 -22.66 -33.76
N VAL A 309 -7.51 -21.92 -34.85
CA VAL A 309 -6.71 -20.68 -34.81
C VAL A 309 -7.38 -19.65 -33.90
N ASP A 310 -8.68 -19.42 -34.07
CA ASP A 310 -9.42 -18.49 -33.22
C ASP A 310 -9.45 -18.93 -31.75
N GLU A 311 -9.63 -20.23 -31.47
CA GLU A 311 -9.58 -20.76 -30.11
C GLU A 311 -8.19 -20.65 -29.47
N SER A 312 -7.13 -20.90 -30.23
CA SER A 312 -5.75 -20.73 -29.75
C SER A 312 -5.46 -19.28 -29.39
N SER A 313 -5.94 -18.33 -30.21
CA SER A 313 -5.83 -16.89 -29.96
C SER A 313 -6.66 -16.49 -28.74
N PHE A 314 -7.91 -16.95 -28.64
CA PHE A 314 -8.76 -16.67 -27.48
C PHE A 314 -8.15 -17.21 -26.19
N LEU A 315 -7.67 -18.45 -26.18
CA LEU A 315 -7.00 -19.09 -25.05
C LEU A 315 -5.79 -18.26 -24.59
N ALA A 316 -4.94 -17.82 -25.53
CA ALA A 316 -3.76 -17.02 -25.22
C ALA A 316 -4.12 -15.74 -24.44
N HIS A 317 -5.12 -15.00 -24.92
CA HIS A 317 -5.57 -13.77 -24.28
C HIS A 317 -6.33 -14.03 -22.97
N PHE A 318 -7.27 -14.97 -22.97
CA PHE A 318 -8.14 -15.26 -21.82
C PHE A 318 -7.38 -15.82 -20.62
N MET A 319 -6.38 -16.69 -20.85
CA MET A 319 -5.56 -17.30 -19.80
C MET A 319 -4.31 -16.49 -19.42
N CYS A 320 -4.27 -15.22 -19.83
CA CYS A 320 -3.24 -14.25 -19.49
C CYS A 320 -1.82 -14.72 -19.85
N PHE A 321 -1.65 -15.37 -21.01
CA PHE A 321 -0.33 -15.70 -21.53
C PHE A 321 0.35 -14.44 -22.04
N GLU A 322 1.63 -14.28 -21.72
CA GLU A 322 2.45 -13.19 -22.23
C GLU A 322 3.02 -13.59 -23.59
N VAL A 323 2.18 -13.54 -24.62
CA VAL A 323 2.64 -13.77 -26.00
C VAL A 323 3.13 -12.43 -26.55
N PRO A 324 4.41 -12.32 -26.98
CA PRO A 324 4.86 -11.14 -27.70
C PRO A 324 3.95 -10.94 -28.90
N ALA A 325 3.34 -9.76 -29.02
CA ALA A 325 2.60 -9.41 -30.23
C ALA A 325 3.52 -9.68 -31.43
N LEU A 326 3.09 -10.53 -32.36
CA LEU A 326 3.72 -10.68 -33.66
C LEU A 326 3.58 -9.34 -34.38
N VAL A 327 4.51 -8.42 -34.11
CA VAL A 327 4.63 -7.18 -34.86
C VAL A 327 4.92 -7.58 -36.31
N PRO A 328 4.11 -7.14 -37.29
CA PRO A 328 4.40 -7.39 -38.70
C PRO A 328 5.80 -6.80 -39.00
N PRO A 329 6.68 -7.50 -39.73
CA PRO A 329 7.96 -6.95 -40.07
C PRO A 329 7.76 -5.79 -41.05
N GLY A 330 7.85 -4.57 -40.53
CA GLY A 330 7.97 -3.34 -41.32
C GLY A 330 6.89 -2.30 -41.08
N VAL A 331 6.96 -1.58 -39.95
CA VAL A 331 6.70 -0.13 -39.96
C VAL A 331 7.72 0.51 -39.01
N GLY A 332 8.71 1.17 -39.61
CA GLY A 332 9.74 1.91 -38.87
C GLY A 332 9.14 3.05 -38.06
N ALA A 333 9.79 3.31 -36.94
CA ALA A 333 9.52 4.44 -36.07
C ALA A 333 9.51 5.76 -36.85
N ASN A 334 8.37 6.45 -36.84
CA ASN A 334 8.36 7.90 -36.88
C ASN A 334 7.11 8.44 -36.17
N GLY A 335 7.30 9.40 -35.27
CA GLY A 335 6.30 9.81 -34.29
C GLY A 335 5.18 10.70 -34.83
N ASN A 336 4.03 10.65 -34.16
CA ASN A 336 3.35 11.86 -33.68
C ASN A 336 2.26 11.51 -32.64
N LYS A 337 2.28 12.25 -31.52
CA LYS A 337 1.26 12.20 -30.45
C LYS A 337 -0.14 12.54 -30.98
N ARG A 338 -1.13 11.73 -30.62
CA ARG A 338 -2.48 12.19 -30.23
C ARG A 338 -3.13 11.15 -29.31
N GLY A 339 -3.68 11.64 -28.21
CA GLY A 339 -4.00 10.85 -27.03
C GLY A 339 -5.19 9.91 -27.17
N SER A 340 -5.10 8.82 -26.41
CA SER A 340 -6.20 8.26 -25.63
C SER A 340 -5.56 7.64 -24.38
N ASN A 341 -6.05 8.04 -23.20
CA ASN A 341 -5.69 7.43 -21.93
C ASN A 341 -6.15 5.98 -21.96
N ASP A 342 -5.21 5.04 -21.89
CA ASP A 342 -5.35 3.68 -21.36
C ASP A 342 -3.92 3.19 -21.06
N ASP A 343 -3.31 3.79 -20.03
CA ASP A 343 -1.97 3.47 -19.58
C ASP A 343 -2.01 2.17 -18.75
N LEU A 344 -2.04 1.04 -19.46
CA LEU A 344 -1.73 -0.27 -18.88
C LEU A 344 -0.24 -0.29 -18.55
N GLY A 345 0.07 -0.03 -17.29
CA GLY A 345 1.42 -0.01 -16.76
C GLY A 345 2.24 -1.21 -17.24
N ILE A 346 3.25 -0.91 -18.05
CA ILE A 346 4.28 -1.84 -18.49
C ILE A 346 5.04 -2.30 -17.25
N MET A 347 4.68 -3.47 -16.71
CA MET A 347 5.49 -4.12 -15.69
C MET A 347 6.81 -4.57 -16.32
N ASN A 348 7.90 -4.13 -15.71
CA ASN A 348 9.28 -4.42 -16.09
C ASN A 348 9.52 -5.94 -16.20
N MET A 349 9.92 -6.41 -17.38
CA MET A 349 9.99 -7.84 -17.73
C MET A 349 11.33 -8.49 -17.40
N ASN A 350 11.27 -9.77 -17.02
CA ASN A 350 12.40 -10.69 -16.95
C ASN A 350 12.29 -11.67 -18.13
N SER A 351 13.33 -11.80 -18.96
CA SER A 351 13.30 -12.62 -20.19
C SER A 351 13.04 -14.12 -19.96
N ASN A 352 13.22 -14.62 -18.74
CA ASN A 352 12.89 -15.99 -18.36
C ASN A 352 11.37 -16.23 -18.25
N ASP A 353 10.59 -15.27 -17.74
CA ASP A 353 9.15 -15.44 -17.52
C ASP A 353 8.42 -15.65 -18.87
N SER A 354 8.86 -14.97 -19.94
CA SER A 354 8.29 -15.11 -21.28
C SER A 354 8.55 -16.48 -21.92
N LYS A 355 9.72 -17.09 -21.65
CA LYS A 355 10.08 -18.41 -22.19
C LYS A 355 9.27 -19.52 -21.52
N ASP A 356 9.08 -19.41 -20.21
CA ASP A 356 8.26 -20.34 -19.43
C ASP A 356 6.77 -20.24 -19.79
N ASP A 357 6.25 -19.03 -20.05
CA ASP A 357 4.87 -18.84 -20.51
C ASP A 357 4.66 -19.38 -21.93
N LEU A 358 5.64 -19.25 -22.83
CA LEU A 358 5.62 -19.86 -24.17
C LEU A 358 5.59 -21.40 -24.11
N GLN A 359 6.40 -22.00 -23.23
CA GLN A 359 6.37 -23.45 -23.03
C GLN A 359 5.02 -23.89 -22.44
N SER A 360 4.51 -23.18 -21.44
CA SER A 360 3.19 -23.47 -20.85
C SER A 360 2.05 -23.31 -21.86
N LEU A 361 2.15 -22.36 -22.79
CA LEU A 361 1.19 -22.19 -23.88
C LEU A 361 1.24 -23.38 -24.81
N ASN A 362 2.44 -23.82 -25.21
CA ASN A 362 2.59 -24.99 -26.08
C ASN A 362 2.02 -26.27 -25.44
N GLU A 363 2.28 -26.49 -24.14
CA GLU A 363 1.67 -27.59 -23.37
C GLU A 363 0.14 -27.48 -23.34
N SER A 364 -0.40 -26.27 -23.15
CA SER A 364 -1.86 -26.05 -23.13
C SER A 364 -2.51 -26.26 -24.50
N LEU A 365 -1.81 -25.90 -25.57
CA LEU A 365 -2.26 -26.16 -26.95
C LEU A 365 -2.17 -27.66 -27.28
N GLN A 366 -1.13 -28.34 -26.79
CA GLN A 366 -1.05 -29.80 -26.91
C GLN A 366 -2.19 -30.49 -26.18
N ASP A 367 -2.51 -30.07 -24.94
CA ASP A 367 -3.66 -30.57 -24.19
C ASP A 367 -5.00 -30.26 -24.90
N LEU A 368 -5.10 -29.09 -25.56
CA LEU A 368 -6.29 -28.69 -26.32
C LEU A 368 -6.47 -29.53 -27.59
N LEU A 369 -5.38 -29.93 -28.24
CA LEU A 369 -5.38 -30.64 -29.52
C LEU A 369 -5.21 -32.16 -29.37
N ASP A 370 -4.93 -32.63 -28.16
CA ASP A 370 -4.71 -34.06 -27.89
C ASP A 370 -5.89 -34.87 -28.45
N GLY A 371 -5.59 -35.97 -29.13
CA GLY A 371 -6.57 -36.89 -29.72
C GLY A 371 -7.54 -36.31 -30.76
N ILE A 372 -7.24 -35.17 -31.40
CA ILE A 372 -7.99 -34.63 -32.57
C ILE A 372 -7.49 -35.23 -33.91
N HIS A 373 -6.60 -36.24 -33.88
CA HIS A 373 -6.03 -36.91 -35.06
C HIS A 373 -6.99 -37.85 -35.80
#